data_AF-A0A4U8Z6T8-F1
#
_entry.id   AF-A0A4U8Z6T8-F1
#
_cell.length_a   1.000
_cell.length_b   1.000
_cell.length_c   1.000
_cell.angle_alpha   90.00
_cell.angle_beta   90.00
_cell.angle_gamma   90.00
#
_symmetry.space_group_name_H-M   'P 1'
#
loop_
_entity.id
_entity.type
_entity.pdbx_description
1 polymer ?
#
loop_
_entity_poly.entity_id
_entity_poly.type
_entity_poly.pdbx_seq_one_letter_code
_entity_poly.pdbx_strand_id
1 'polypeptide(L)'
;MVLTGLWLWRRPSVGFLRLLRWRRGPALSSNLHHMMGFWIAAPLGAMALTGVTLGFPVATRATISLFAEVAPQAPRPASGGSMRQPLQDPQRVVDLAMQTGEGLKPVSLTPPTLQGKFWRVTAATRTGATQTVLVDDASGAVTVQAIAAGDGLLALLRRIHEGRSHGPVWSLIVVVCGFAPTLFFATGLLMWLCRRQSTTQALLSAQKGARRAASDLSSLEPRG
;
A
#
# COMPACT_ATOMS: atom_id res chain seq x y z
N MET A 1 -1.81 22.42 -6.40
CA MET A 1 -2.75 21.33 -6.77
C MET A 1 -3.66 20.90 -5.61
N VAL A 2 -3.22 20.93 -4.35
CA VAL A 2 -4.08 20.57 -3.19
C VAL A 2 -5.09 21.68 -2.84
N LEU A 3 -4.69 22.95 -2.95
CA LEU A 3 -5.53 24.12 -2.59
C LEU A 3 -6.74 24.31 -3.52
N THR A 4 -6.58 24.04 -4.82
CA THR A 4 -7.68 24.10 -5.79
C THR A 4 -8.67 22.94 -5.63
N GLY A 5 -8.22 21.78 -5.15
CA GLY A 5 -9.07 20.65 -4.80
C GLY A 5 -9.97 20.93 -3.59
N LEU A 6 -9.41 21.60 -2.56
CA LEU A 6 -10.17 21.97 -1.37
C LEU A 6 -11.18 23.10 -1.64
N TRP A 7 -10.87 24.00 -2.57
CA TRP A 7 -11.78 25.07 -2.99
C TRP A 7 -12.99 24.55 -3.80
N LEU A 8 -12.79 23.56 -4.66
CA LEU A 8 -13.88 22.92 -5.42
C LEU A 8 -14.79 22.03 -4.55
N TRP A 9 -14.35 21.63 -3.36
CA TRP A 9 -15.18 20.90 -2.38
C TRP A 9 -16.31 21.78 -1.83
N ARG A 10 -16.17 23.11 -1.82
CA ARG A 10 -17.15 24.04 -1.24
C ARG A 10 -18.35 24.32 -2.16
N ARG A 11 -18.94 23.29 -2.77
CA ARG A 11 -20.31 23.36 -3.31
C ARG A 11 -21.26 22.57 -2.39
N PRO A 12 -22.20 23.25 -1.69
CA PRO A 12 -23.21 22.56 -0.90
C PRO A 12 -24.43 22.25 -1.78
N SER A 13 -24.67 20.99 -2.17
CA SER A 13 -26.05 20.54 -2.53
C SER A 13 -26.27 19.03 -2.74
N VAL A 14 -25.50 18.14 -2.10
CA VAL A 14 -25.98 16.75 -1.92
C VAL A 14 -25.91 16.40 -0.44
N GLY A 15 -27.08 16.29 0.18
CA GLY A 15 -27.16 15.91 1.60
C GLY A 15 -26.43 14.59 1.84
N PHE A 16 -25.69 14.48 2.93
CA PHE A 16 -24.93 13.29 3.34
C PHE A 16 -25.74 11.99 3.21
N LEU A 17 -27.03 12.03 3.55
CA LEU A 17 -27.99 10.92 3.43
C LEU A 17 -28.29 10.50 1.99
N ARG A 18 -28.11 11.40 1.00
CA ARG A 18 -28.31 11.12 -0.42
C ARG A 18 -27.15 10.30 -1.01
N LEU A 19 -25.95 10.38 -0.44
CA LEU A 19 -24.79 9.55 -0.78
C LEU A 19 -24.90 8.12 -0.21
N LEU A 20 -25.68 7.93 0.87
CA LEU A 20 -25.99 6.61 1.43
C LEU A 20 -27.25 5.95 0.81
N ARG A 21 -28.00 6.66 -0.04
CA ARG A 21 -29.24 6.13 -0.63
C ARG A 21 -28.93 5.12 -1.74
N TRP A 22 -28.98 3.84 -1.38
CA TRP A 22 -29.02 2.74 -2.34
C TRP A 22 -30.22 2.85 -3.28
N ARG A 23 -30.00 3.11 -4.57
CA ARG A 23 -31.03 3.09 -5.61
C ARG A 23 -30.97 1.78 -6.40
N ARG A 24 -31.93 0.86 -6.20
CA ARG A 24 -32.04 -0.34 -7.06
C ARG A 24 -32.35 0.11 -8.51
N GLY A 25 -31.47 -0.19 -9.47
CA GLY A 25 -31.57 0.24 -10.87
C GLY A 25 -30.24 0.16 -11.65
N PRO A 26 -30.15 0.69 -12.89
CA PRO A 26 -28.96 0.64 -13.77
C PRO A 26 -27.70 1.32 -13.20
N ALA A 27 -27.81 1.93 -12.01
CA ALA A 27 -26.74 2.57 -11.27
C ALA A 27 -26.05 1.66 -10.24
N LEU A 28 -26.18 0.32 -10.34
CA LEU A 28 -25.58 -0.63 -9.39
C LEU A 28 -24.06 -0.42 -9.24
N SER A 29 -23.33 -0.22 -10.35
CA SER A 29 -21.89 0.07 -10.33
C SER A 29 -21.57 1.37 -9.59
N SER A 30 -22.38 2.41 -9.80
CA SER A 30 -22.25 3.70 -9.11
C SER A 30 -22.54 3.59 -7.62
N ASN A 31 -23.64 2.94 -7.21
CA ASN A 31 -23.95 2.77 -5.79
C ASN A 31 -22.89 1.93 -5.07
N LEU A 32 -22.45 0.83 -5.69
CA LEU A 32 -21.39 -0.01 -5.14
C LEU A 32 -20.09 0.79 -4.99
N HIS A 33 -19.69 1.55 -6.01
CA HIS A 33 -18.47 2.36 -5.97
C HIS A 33 -18.50 3.40 -4.84
N HIS A 34 -19.56 4.19 -4.72
CA HIS A 34 -19.62 5.24 -3.69
C HIS A 34 -19.77 4.66 -2.28
N MET A 35 -20.65 3.66 -2.10
CA MET A 35 -20.92 3.10 -0.77
C MET A 35 -19.75 2.26 -0.29
N MET A 36 -19.20 1.38 -1.12
CA MET A 36 -17.99 0.63 -0.79
C MET A 36 -16.81 1.57 -0.59
N GLY A 37 -16.67 2.59 -1.46
CA GLY A 37 -15.57 3.56 -1.39
C GLY A 37 -15.53 4.29 -0.06
N PHE A 38 -16.70 4.69 0.45
CA PHE A 38 -16.81 5.31 1.77
C PHE A 38 -16.33 4.38 2.90
N TRP A 39 -16.84 3.15 2.94
CA TRP A 39 -16.51 2.21 4.02
C TRP A 39 -15.06 1.74 3.99
N ILE A 40 -14.50 1.55 2.80
CA ILE A 40 -13.14 1.03 2.67
C ILE A 40 -12.07 2.12 2.61
N ALA A 41 -12.43 3.40 2.51
CA ALA A 41 -11.46 4.51 2.42
C ALA A 41 -10.49 4.54 3.60
N ALA A 42 -11.00 4.41 4.82
CA ALA A 42 -10.17 4.40 6.03
C ALA A 42 -9.19 3.21 6.08
N PRO A 43 -9.65 1.94 5.97
CA PRO A 43 -8.73 0.80 5.99
C PRO A 43 -7.79 0.79 4.78
N LEU A 44 -8.25 1.19 3.59
CA LEU A 44 -7.40 1.31 2.41
C LEU A 44 -6.33 2.39 2.60
N GLY A 45 -6.67 3.53 3.22
CA GLY A 45 -5.73 4.58 3.56
C GLY A 45 -4.66 4.12 4.56
N ALA A 46 -5.06 3.38 5.59
CA ALA A 46 -4.11 2.77 6.53
C ALA A 46 -3.18 1.76 5.83
N MET A 47 -3.71 0.93 4.93
CA MET A 47 -2.91 -0.02 4.15
C MET A 47 -1.98 0.66 3.16
N ALA A 48 -2.40 1.76 2.54
CA ALA A 48 -1.55 2.56 1.67
C ALA A 48 -0.41 3.24 2.46
N LEU A 49 -0.73 3.84 3.61
CA LEU A 49 0.26 4.46 4.49
C LEU A 49 1.30 3.44 4.94
N THR A 50 0.86 2.30 5.47
CA THR A 50 1.77 1.22 5.88
C THR A 50 2.55 0.65 4.68
N GLY A 51 1.94 0.50 3.51
CA GLY A 51 2.62 0.06 2.30
C GLY A 51 3.74 1.00 1.86
N VAL A 52 3.51 2.33 1.89
CA VAL A 52 4.54 3.34 1.63
C VAL A 52 5.67 3.23 2.64
N THR A 53 5.35 3.02 3.93
CA THR A 53 6.36 2.91 4.99
C THR A 53 7.29 1.71 4.78
N LEU A 54 6.77 0.61 4.25
CA LEU A 54 7.53 -0.60 3.95
C LEU A 54 8.27 -0.52 2.61
N GLY A 55 7.68 0.11 1.61
CA GLY A 55 8.27 0.26 0.27
C GLY A 55 9.42 1.26 0.22
N PHE A 56 9.39 2.29 1.08
CA PHE A 56 10.40 3.35 1.13
C PHE A 56 11.05 3.46 2.51
N PRO A 57 11.84 2.45 2.93
CA PRO A 57 12.36 2.39 4.30
C PRO A 57 13.31 3.55 4.64
N VAL A 58 14.11 4.04 3.69
CA VAL A 58 15.04 5.16 3.93
C VAL A 58 14.29 6.45 4.24
N ALA A 59 13.34 6.84 3.37
CA ALA A 59 12.53 8.05 3.56
C ALA A 59 11.68 7.96 4.84
N THR A 60 11.11 6.79 5.11
CA THR A 60 10.31 6.53 6.32
C THR A 60 11.14 6.68 7.59
N ARG A 61 12.32 6.05 7.65
CA ARG A 61 13.22 6.14 8.80
C ARG A 61 13.66 7.60 9.03
N ALA A 62 14.00 8.33 7.96
CA ALA A 62 14.35 9.74 8.04
C ALA A 62 13.21 10.62 8.58
N THR A 63 11.96 10.28 8.25
CA THR A 63 10.78 11.01 8.75
C THR A 63 10.53 10.69 10.22
N ILE A 64 10.62 9.41 10.62
CA ILE A 64 10.43 9.00 12.02
C ILE A 64 11.55 9.56 12.91
N SER A 65 12.78 9.66 12.39
CA SER A 65 13.92 10.23 13.12
C SER A 65 13.74 11.70 13.51
N LEU A 66 12.76 12.41 12.93
CA LEU A 66 12.42 13.78 13.35
C LEU A 66 11.75 13.83 14.73
N PHE A 67 11.15 12.72 15.19
CA PHE A 67 10.36 12.66 16.41
C PHE A 67 10.78 11.56 17.38
N ALA A 68 11.49 10.53 16.92
CA ALA A 68 11.97 9.44 17.75
C ALA A 68 13.28 8.87 17.18
N GLU A 69 14.24 8.52 18.03
CA GLU A 69 15.47 7.88 17.58
C GLU A 69 15.16 6.54 16.87
N VAL A 70 15.79 6.31 15.72
CA VAL A 70 15.65 5.09 14.92
C VAL A 70 17.02 4.46 14.80
N ALA A 71 17.14 3.15 15.04
CA ALA A 71 18.43 2.49 14.93
C ALA A 71 18.96 2.62 13.49
N PRO A 72 20.29 2.77 13.33
CA PRO A 72 20.92 2.76 12.02
C PRO A 72 20.48 1.52 11.25
N GLN A 73 20.20 1.67 9.96
CA GLN A 73 19.87 0.50 9.16
C GLN A 73 21.08 -0.44 9.13
N ALA A 74 20.87 -1.73 9.42
CA ALA A 74 21.93 -2.74 9.28
C ALA A 74 22.60 -2.60 7.90
N PRO A 75 23.94 -2.54 7.82
CA PRO A 75 24.64 -2.36 6.55
C PRO A 75 24.28 -3.52 5.62
N ARG A 76 23.44 -3.33 4.60
CA ARG A 76 23.04 -4.43 3.70
C ARG A 76 24.32 -5.08 3.16
N PRO A 77 24.48 -6.42 3.18
CA PRO A 77 25.67 -7.03 2.60
C PRO A 77 25.78 -6.46 1.20
N ALA A 78 26.91 -5.80 0.94
CA ALA A 78 27.09 -5.11 -0.32
C ALA A 78 26.82 -6.10 -1.45
N SER A 79 26.22 -5.60 -2.53
CA SER A 79 26.03 -6.39 -3.75
C SER A 79 27.41 -6.82 -4.23
N GLY A 80 27.79 -8.03 -3.87
CA GLY A 80 29.07 -8.63 -4.14
C GLY A 80 28.84 -10.12 -4.20
N GLY A 81 29.63 -10.81 -5.01
CA GLY A 81 29.52 -12.26 -5.14
C GLY A 81 29.47 -12.92 -3.75
N SER A 82 28.60 -13.93 -3.61
CA SER A 82 28.57 -14.76 -2.41
C SER A 82 29.98 -15.25 -2.13
N MET A 83 30.40 -15.20 -0.87
CA MET A 83 31.65 -15.81 -0.48
C MET A 83 31.55 -17.31 -0.73
N ARG A 84 32.44 -17.87 -1.58
CA ARG A 84 32.39 -19.28 -1.98
C ARG A 84 32.65 -20.23 -0.81
N GLN A 85 33.49 -19.82 0.13
CA GLN A 85 33.85 -20.58 1.32
C GLN A 85 33.94 -19.61 2.50
N PRO A 86 32.84 -19.39 3.22
CA PRO A 86 32.87 -18.70 4.51
C PRO A 86 33.76 -19.43 5.52
N LEU A 87 34.42 -18.69 6.40
CA LEU A 87 35.27 -19.22 7.46
C LEU A 87 34.46 -19.76 8.64
N GLN A 88 33.32 -19.14 8.97
CA GLN A 88 32.41 -19.67 9.98
C GLN A 88 31.45 -20.69 9.41
N ASP A 89 31.13 -21.68 10.24
CA ASP A 89 30.02 -22.59 10.00
C ASP A 89 28.66 -21.88 10.22
N PRO A 90 27.68 -22.04 9.32
CA PRO A 90 26.38 -21.40 9.43
C PRO A 90 25.63 -21.70 10.73
N GLN A 91 25.71 -22.93 11.24
CA GLN A 91 25.01 -23.31 12.47
C GLN A 91 25.67 -22.62 13.67
N ARG A 92 27.00 -22.62 13.73
CA ARG A 92 27.76 -21.90 14.76
C ARG A 92 27.40 -20.41 14.80
N VAL A 93 27.24 -19.77 13.64
CA VAL A 93 26.84 -18.35 13.54
C VAL A 93 25.45 -18.11 14.14
N VAL A 94 24.50 -18.99 13.85
CA VAL A 94 23.15 -18.90 14.43
C VAL A 94 23.22 -19.09 15.94
N ASP A 95 23.98 -20.07 16.42
CA ASP A 95 24.12 -20.35 17.86
C ASP A 95 24.74 -19.16 18.60
N LEU A 96 25.80 -18.55 18.05
CA LEU A 96 26.41 -17.33 18.59
C LEU A 96 25.41 -16.16 18.63
N ALA A 97 24.59 -16.01 17.60
CA ALA A 97 23.57 -14.97 17.57
C ALA A 97 22.41 -15.23 18.55
N MET A 98 22.03 -16.50 18.78
CA MET A 98 20.98 -16.81 19.76
C MET A 98 21.45 -16.62 21.21
N GLN A 99 22.76 -16.69 21.46
CA GLN A 99 23.34 -16.43 22.78
C GLN A 99 23.29 -14.94 23.18
N THR A 100 22.99 -14.02 22.26
CA THR A 100 22.96 -12.58 22.57
C THR A 100 21.71 -12.12 23.31
N GLY A 101 20.70 -12.99 23.48
CA GLY A 101 19.47 -12.64 24.18
C GLY A 101 18.62 -13.85 24.50
N GLU A 102 17.82 -13.74 25.56
CA GLU A 102 16.95 -14.83 25.99
C GLU A 102 15.70 -14.96 25.10
N GLY A 103 15.39 -16.20 24.70
CA GLY A 103 14.17 -16.53 23.95
C GLY A 103 14.13 -15.98 22.53
N LEU A 104 15.29 -15.66 21.94
CA LEU A 104 15.42 -15.33 20.53
C LEU A 104 15.06 -16.53 19.65
N LYS A 105 14.37 -16.27 18.54
CA LYS A 105 14.09 -17.28 17.51
C LYS A 105 14.70 -16.86 16.19
N PRO A 106 15.49 -17.72 15.51
CA PRO A 106 16.08 -17.38 14.23
C PRO A 106 14.99 -17.19 13.17
N VAL A 107 15.03 -16.07 12.44
CA VAL A 107 14.07 -15.73 11.37
C VAL A 107 14.74 -15.82 10.00
N SER A 108 15.96 -15.28 9.89
CA SER A 108 16.70 -15.28 8.64
C SER A 108 18.19 -15.27 8.90
N LEU A 109 18.94 -16.03 8.10
CA LEU A 109 20.39 -15.99 8.01
C LEU A 109 20.78 -15.44 6.64
N THR A 110 21.65 -14.44 6.61
CA THR A 110 22.24 -13.93 5.36
C THR A 110 23.74 -14.22 5.38
N PRO A 111 24.27 -14.94 4.38
CA PRO A 111 25.69 -15.28 4.32
C PRO A 111 26.57 -14.05 4.03
N PRO A 112 27.87 -14.12 4.37
CA PRO A 112 28.83 -13.07 4.09
C PRO A 112 29.05 -12.97 2.58
N THR A 113 29.23 -11.74 2.11
CA THR A 113 29.71 -11.45 0.76
C THR A 113 31.19 -11.13 0.80
N LEU A 114 31.86 -11.17 -0.35
CA LEU A 114 33.28 -10.83 -0.46
C LEU A 114 33.63 -9.45 0.11
N GLN A 115 32.69 -8.50 0.00
CA GLN A 115 32.83 -7.14 0.53
C GLN A 115 32.30 -7.02 1.97
N GLY A 116 31.20 -7.70 2.29
CA GLY A 116 30.57 -7.63 3.61
C GLY A 116 31.38 -8.34 4.69
N LYS A 117 31.94 -9.53 4.43
CA LYS A 117 32.71 -10.36 5.39
C LYS A 117 32.05 -10.61 6.76
N PHE A 118 30.76 -10.30 6.92
CA PHE A 118 29.98 -10.60 8.10
C PHE A 118 28.71 -11.37 7.70
N TRP A 119 28.28 -12.25 8.59
CA TRP A 119 26.96 -12.85 8.58
C TRP A 119 25.96 -11.89 9.19
N ARG A 120 24.74 -11.87 8.64
CA ARG A 120 23.60 -11.23 9.32
C ARG A 120 22.63 -12.29 9.78
N VAL A 121 22.34 -12.28 11.07
CA VAL A 121 21.25 -13.04 11.67
C VAL A 121 20.15 -12.06 12.07
N THR A 122 18.93 -12.32 11.63
CA THR A 122 17.73 -11.64 12.15
C THR A 122 17.02 -12.61 13.07
N ALA A 123 16.77 -12.18 14.30
CA ALA A 123 16.08 -12.96 15.31
C ALA A 123 14.77 -12.27 15.74
N ALA A 124 13.70 -13.04 15.91
CA ALA A 124 12.47 -12.55 16.52
C ALA A 124 12.61 -12.61 18.04
N THR A 125 12.23 -11.51 18.70
CA THR A 125 12.09 -11.45 20.16
C THR A 125 10.74 -12.01 20.58
N ARG A 126 10.56 -12.30 21.88
CA ARG A 126 9.25 -12.70 22.45
C ARG A 126 8.13 -11.68 22.18
N THR A 127 8.47 -10.41 22.02
CA THR A 127 7.50 -9.33 21.74
C THR A 127 7.17 -9.19 20.26
N GLY A 128 7.76 -10.02 19.39
CA GLY A 128 7.59 -9.96 17.94
C GLY A 128 8.35 -8.81 17.28
N ALA A 129 9.26 -8.16 17.99
CA ALA A 129 10.25 -7.27 17.39
C ALA A 129 11.38 -8.10 16.76
N THR A 130 12.14 -7.51 15.84
CA THR A 130 13.30 -8.17 15.22
C THR A 130 14.59 -7.54 15.74
N GLN A 131 15.50 -8.36 16.26
CA GLN A 131 16.87 -7.98 16.56
C GLN A 131 17.77 -8.42 15.42
N THR A 132 18.67 -7.54 14.97
CA THR A 132 19.69 -7.87 13.99
C THR A 132 21.01 -8.08 14.72
N VAL A 133 21.63 -9.22 14.50
CA VAL A 133 22.95 -9.57 15.01
C VAL A 133 23.88 -9.76 13.83
N LEU A 134 25.03 -9.09 13.86
CA LEU A 134 26.10 -9.24 12.87
C LEU A 134 27.19 -10.11 13.49
N VAL A 135 27.66 -11.10 12.74
CA VAL A 135 28.76 -11.98 13.18
C VAL A 135 29.87 -11.88 12.14
N ASP A 136 31.05 -11.43 12.55
CA ASP A 136 32.21 -11.34 11.67
C ASP A 136 32.66 -12.75 11.25
N ASP A 137 32.89 -12.96 9.94
CA ASP A 137 33.21 -14.29 9.41
C ASP A 137 34.63 -14.73 9.79
N ALA A 138 35.58 -13.80 9.95
CA ALA A 138 36.96 -14.14 10.27
C ALA A 138 37.17 -14.46 11.75
N SER A 139 36.63 -13.62 12.62
CA SER A 139 36.86 -13.66 14.08
C SER A 139 35.73 -14.33 14.87
N GLY A 140 34.53 -14.41 14.30
CA GLY A 140 33.32 -14.80 15.04
C GLY A 140 32.85 -13.73 16.01
N ALA A 141 33.38 -12.50 15.95
CA ALA A 141 32.97 -11.40 16.81
C ALA A 141 31.50 -11.03 16.56
N VAL A 142 30.74 -10.92 17.65
CA VAL A 142 29.30 -10.66 17.61
C VAL A 142 29.03 -9.20 17.90
N THR A 143 28.27 -8.55 17.02
CA THR A 143 27.79 -7.18 17.18
C THR A 143 26.26 -7.18 17.15
N VAL A 144 25.65 -6.83 18.28
CA VAL A 144 24.20 -6.69 18.38
C VAL A 144 23.81 -5.28 17.97
N GLN A 145 22.87 -5.17 17.03
CA GLN A 145 22.34 -3.87 16.66
C GLN A 145 21.37 -3.38 17.73
N ALA A 146 21.62 -2.18 18.25
CA ALA A 146 20.73 -1.52 19.20
C ALA A 146 19.32 -1.36 18.60
N ILE A 147 18.30 -1.48 19.45
CA ILE A 147 16.91 -1.22 19.10
C ILE A 147 16.57 0.15 19.67
N ALA A 148 16.12 1.07 18.82
CA ALA A 148 15.74 2.41 19.24
C ALA A 148 14.21 2.54 19.39
N ALA A 149 13.76 3.62 20.04
CA ALA A 149 12.34 3.87 20.30
C ALA A 149 11.47 3.86 19.03
N GLY A 150 11.98 4.43 17.94
CA GLY A 150 11.31 4.49 16.64
C GLY A 150 11.18 3.14 15.92
N ASP A 151 11.99 2.14 16.27
CA ASP A 151 11.89 0.80 15.67
C ASP A 151 10.60 0.08 16.11
N GLY A 152 10.06 0.41 17.29
CA GLY A 152 8.76 -0.10 17.74
C GLY A 152 7.60 0.34 16.83
N LEU A 153 7.61 1.60 16.39
CA LEU A 153 6.63 2.14 15.44
C LEU A 153 6.77 1.47 14.07
N LEU A 154 7.99 1.32 13.57
CA LEU A 154 8.25 0.61 12.31
C LEU A 154 7.76 -0.84 12.35
N ALA A 155 7.98 -1.54 13.48
CA ALA A 155 7.50 -2.90 13.69
C ALA A 155 5.97 -2.94 13.76
N LEU A 156 5.32 -1.95 14.39
CA LEU A 156 3.86 -1.85 14.42
C LEU A 156 3.27 -1.65 13.03
N LEU A 157 3.80 -0.72 12.24
CA LEU A 157 3.35 -0.45 10.87
C LEU A 157 3.46 -1.72 10.00
N ARG A 158 4.55 -2.47 10.14
CA ARG A 158 4.72 -3.78 9.48
C ARG A 158 3.64 -4.77 9.92
N ARG A 159 3.42 -4.94 11.23
CA ARG A 159 2.42 -5.86 11.78
C ARG A 159 1.01 -5.55 11.28
N ILE A 160 0.64 -4.26 11.23
CA ILE A 160 -0.64 -3.80 10.68
C ILE A 160 -0.75 -4.21 9.21
N HIS A 161 0.28 -3.93 8.40
CA HIS A 161 0.29 -4.26 6.99
C HIS A 161 0.23 -5.75 6.68
N GLU A 162 0.93 -6.58 7.46
CA GLU A 162 0.98 -8.03 7.25
C GLU A 162 -0.37 -8.71 7.48
N GLY A 163 -1.31 -8.07 8.17
CA GLY A 163 -2.66 -8.58 8.38
C GLY A 163 -2.77 -9.77 9.35
N ARG A 164 -1.67 -10.42 9.73
CA ARG A 164 -1.66 -11.64 10.56
C ARG A 164 -1.61 -11.40 12.07
N SER A 165 -1.31 -10.18 12.49
CA SER A 165 -0.99 -9.88 13.90
C SER A 165 -2.19 -9.52 14.79
N HIS A 166 -3.33 -9.13 14.21
CA HIS A 166 -4.51 -8.60 14.94
C HIS A 166 -5.75 -9.51 14.83
N GLY A 167 -5.57 -10.78 14.50
CA GLY A 167 -6.65 -11.77 14.41
C GLY A 167 -7.39 -11.82 13.07
N PRO A 168 -8.34 -12.76 12.92
CA PRO A 168 -8.93 -13.11 11.62
C PRO A 168 -9.78 -11.99 11.01
N VAL A 169 -10.43 -11.15 11.83
CA VAL A 169 -11.21 -10.00 11.36
C VAL A 169 -10.31 -8.99 10.65
N TRP A 170 -9.15 -8.68 11.25
CA TRP A 170 -8.18 -7.78 10.63
C TRP A 170 -7.60 -8.39 9.35
N SER A 171 -7.27 -9.68 9.36
CA SER A 171 -6.80 -10.39 8.15
C SER A 171 -7.82 -10.28 7.01
N LEU A 172 -9.11 -10.44 7.31
CA LEU A 172 -10.18 -10.27 6.31
C LEU A 172 -10.22 -8.84 5.76
N ILE A 173 -10.10 -7.82 6.61
CA ILE A 173 -10.06 -6.41 6.18
C ILE A 173 -8.88 -6.19 5.23
N VAL A 174 -7.69 -6.70 5.56
CA VAL A 174 -6.49 -6.57 4.70
C VAL A 174 -6.70 -7.26 3.35
N VAL A 175 -7.27 -8.46 3.32
CA VAL A 175 -7.59 -9.17 2.08
C VAL A 175 -8.57 -8.38 1.23
N VAL A 176 -9.65 -7.84 1.82
CA VAL A 176 -10.61 -6.99 1.12
C VAL A 176 -9.94 -5.73 0.56
N CYS A 177 -9.05 -5.09 1.33
CA CYS A 177 -8.26 -3.96 0.85
C CYS A 177 -7.32 -4.32 -0.31
N GLY A 178 -6.80 -5.56 -0.36
CA GLY A 178 -5.99 -6.04 -1.47
C GLY A 178 -6.77 -6.13 -2.78
N PHE A 179 -8.03 -6.54 -2.74
CA PHE A 179 -8.90 -6.63 -3.92
C PHE A 179 -9.60 -5.30 -4.27
N ALA A 180 -9.66 -4.37 -3.32
CA ALA A 180 -10.33 -3.09 -3.51
C ALA A 180 -9.84 -2.35 -4.77
N PRO A 181 -8.54 -2.09 -5.00
CA PRO A 181 -8.08 -1.36 -6.18
C PRO A 181 -8.62 -1.93 -7.50
N THR A 182 -8.67 -3.25 -7.64
CA THR A 182 -9.24 -3.93 -8.82
C THR A 182 -10.74 -3.68 -8.94
N LEU A 183 -11.48 -3.77 -7.83
CA LEU A 183 -12.92 -3.48 -7.81
C LEU A 183 -13.21 -2.01 -8.15
N PHE A 184 -12.44 -1.06 -7.60
CA PHE A 184 -12.59 0.38 -7.89
C PHE A 184 -12.22 0.72 -9.32
N PHE A 185 -11.19 0.08 -9.87
CA PHE A 185 -10.83 0.22 -11.28
C PHE A 185 -11.96 -0.29 -12.18
N ALA A 186 -12.47 -1.50 -11.94
CA ALA A 186 -13.56 -2.07 -12.74
C ALA A 186 -14.84 -1.23 -12.68
N THR A 187 -15.27 -0.85 -11.47
CA THR A 187 -16.48 -0.03 -11.28
C THR A 187 -16.31 1.37 -11.87
N GLY A 188 -15.14 2.01 -11.70
CA GLY A 188 -14.82 3.30 -12.32
C GLY A 188 -14.78 3.24 -13.85
N LEU A 189 -14.19 2.19 -14.42
CA LEU A 189 -14.16 1.97 -15.86
C LEU A 189 -15.57 1.75 -16.43
N LEU A 190 -16.39 0.93 -15.77
CA LEU A 190 -17.80 0.72 -16.15
C LEU A 190 -18.58 2.04 -16.11
N MET A 191 -18.44 2.82 -15.03
CA MET A 191 -19.09 4.13 -14.92
C MET A 191 -18.64 5.09 -16.03
N TRP A 192 -17.35 5.11 -16.36
CA TRP A 192 -16.81 5.92 -17.45
C TRP A 192 -17.37 5.49 -18.82
N LEU A 193 -17.39 4.18 -19.10
CA LEU A 193 -17.95 3.63 -20.34
C LEU A 193 -19.44 3.93 -20.49
N CYS A 194 -20.24 3.69 -19.45
CA CYS A 194 -21.68 3.97 -19.47
C CYS A 194 -21.97 5.46 -19.68
N ARG A 195 -21.21 6.35 -19.01
CA ARG A 195 -21.36 7.81 -19.17
C ARG A 195 -20.92 8.29 -20.56
N ARG A 196 -19.90 7.66 -21.15
CA ARG A 196 -19.47 7.96 -22.52
C ARG A 196 -20.55 7.58 -23.52
N GLN A 197 -21.11 6.36 -23.41
CA GLN A 197 -22.19 5.89 -24.27
C GLN A 197 -23.44 6.77 -24.19
N SER A 198 -23.87 7.16 -22.99
CA SER A 198 -25.03 8.05 -22.82
C SER A 198 -24.80 9.42 -23.45
N THR A 199 -23.59 9.97 -23.32
CA THR A 199 -23.23 11.26 -23.92
C THR A 199 -23.23 11.17 -25.45
N THR A 200 -22.66 10.10 -26.01
CA THR A 200 -22.68 9.85 -27.46
C THR A 200 -24.10 9.67 -27.99
N GLN A 201 -24.96 8.91 -27.29
CA GLN A 201 -26.36 8.75 -27.70
C GLN A 201 -27.14 10.07 -27.66
N ALA A 202 -26.94 10.89 -26.63
CA ALA A 202 -27.59 12.21 -26.51
C ALA A 202 -27.20 13.15 -27.67
N LEU A 203 -25.92 13.15 -28.07
CA LEU A 203 -25.43 13.94 -29.22
C LEU A 203 -26.05 13.44 -30.54
N LEU A 204 -26.11 12.12 -30.74
CA LEU A 204 -26.72 11.52 -31.94
C LEU A 204 -28.23 11.81 -32.01
N SER A 205 -28.96 11.77 -30.90
CA SER A 205 -30.37 12.14 -30.86
C SER A 205 -30.59 13.63 -31.14
N ALA A 206 -29.73 14.51 -30.62
CA ALA A 206 -29.79 15.94 -30.89
C ALA A 206 -29.52 16.25 -32.37
N GLN A 207 -28.52 15.59 -32.98
CA GLN A 207 -28.20 15.75 -34.40
C GLN A 207 -29.32 15.26 -35.31
N LYS A 208 -29.96 14.12 -34.98
CA LYS A 208 -31.15 13.63 -35.70
C LYS A 208 -32.33 14.60 -35.59
N GLY A 209 -32.56 15.20 -34.42
CA GLY A 209 -33.58 16.23 -34.20
C GLY A 209 -33.34 17.47 -35.05
N ALA A 210 -32.11 17.99 -35.05
CA ALA A 210 -31.72 19.16 -35.85
C ALA A 210 -31.87 18.91 -37.36
N ARG A 211 -31.50 17.71 -37.84
CA ARG A 211 -31.67 17.33 -39.25
C ARG A 211 -33.15 17.27 -39.68
N ARG A 212 -34.03 16.75 -38.82
CA ARG A 212 -35.47 16.72 -39.09
C ARG A 212 -36.09 18.12 -39.14
N ALA A 213 -35.71 18.99 -38.19
CA ALA A 213 -36.17 20.38 -38.21
C ALA A 213 -35.73 21.14 -39.47
N ALA A 214 -34.51 20.89 -39.95
CA ALA A 214 -34.01 21.48 -41.19
C ALA A 214 -34.76 20.97 -42.45
N SER A 215 -35.10 19.68 -42.51
CA SER A 215 -35.88 19.14 -43.63
C SER A 215 -37.30 19.71 -43.67
N ASP A 216 -37.94 19.87 -42.52
CA ASP A 216 -39.30 20.41 -42.44
C ASP A 216 -39.34 21.88 -42.90
N LEU A 217 -38.35 22.69 -42.52
CA LEU A 217 -38.21 24.08 -42.99
C LEU A 217 -38.02 24.17 -44.51
N SER A 218 -37.22 23.29 -45.11
CA SER A 218 -37.00 23.26 -46.57
C SER A 218 -38.24 22.81 -47.37
N SER A 219 -39.16 22.08 -46.74
CA SER A 219 -40.41 21.62 -47.36
C SER A 219 -41.51 22.69 -47.38
N LEU A 220 -41.34 23.77 -46.62
CA LEU A 220 -42.27 24.89 -46.52
C LEU A 220 -41.91 26.05 -47.47
N GLU A 221 -40.76 26.01 -48.14
CA GLU A 221 -40.46 26.97 -49.20
C GLU A 221 -41.29 26.65 -50.46
N PRO A 222 -42.07 27.60 -50.99
CA PRO A 222 -42.85 27.38 -52.19
C PRO A 222 -41.89 27.16 -53.38
N ARG A 223 -42.12 26.06 -54.11
CA ARG A 223 -41.47 25.83 -55.40
C ARG A 223 -42.01 26.88 -56.38
N GLY A 224 -41.23 27.95 -56.58
CA GLY A 224 -41.43 28.92 -57.64
C GLY A 224 -41.24 28.30 -59.02
#